data_AF-A0A1M7SR61-F1
#
_entry.id   AF-A0A1M7SR61-F1
#
_cell.length_a   1.000
_cell.length_b   1.000
_cell.length_c   1.000
_cell.angle_alpha   90.00
_cell.angle_beta   90.00
_cell.angle_gamma   90.00
#
_symmetry.space_group_name_H-M   'P 1'
#
loop_
_entity.id
_entity.type
_entity.pdbx_description
1 polymer ?
#
loop_
_entity_poly.entity_id
_entity_poly.type
_entity_poly.pdbx_seq_one_letter_code
_entity_poly.pdbx_strand_id
1 'polypeptide(L)'
;MLSGLAAGDDVSDLMAAAAASHVPGWFTPDVALLELAATALDVASPPGAGPLAYEGLRERYLPEVTFRGRVEHRNSQYALYATACMRGGLQPDLLSDAGWWQTPLWQYAVFAVVIYSRAAAERLTVLVEEIARRIAARHGLELAA
;
A
#
# COMPACT_ATOMS: atom_id res chain seq x y z
N MET A 1 3.48 10.26 -5.07
CA MET A 1 2.50 9.34 -4.47
C MET A 1 2.06 9.82 -3.09
N LEU A 2 2.94 9.89 -2.06
CA LEU A 2 2.54 10.34 -0.71
C LEU A 2 1.95 11.76 -0.66
N SER A 3 2.48 12.71 -1.44
CA SER A 3 1.88 14.06 -1.55
C SER A 3 0.46 14.02 -2.11
N GLY A 4 0.20 13.17 -3.10
CA GLY A 4 -1.16 12.98 -3.63
C GLY A 4 -2.08 12.34 -2.61
N LEU A 5 -1.59 11.33 -1.88
CA LEU A 5 -2.34 10.71 -0.79
C LEU A 5 -2.70 11.74 0.30
N ALA A 6 -1.79 12.68 0.55
CA ALA A 6 -2.02 13.79 1.47
C ALA A 6 -3.04 14.81 0.94
N ALA A 7 -2.99 15.12 -0.35
CA ALA A 7 -3.94 16.00 -1.03
C ALA A 7 -5.35 15.39 -1.18
N GLY A 8 -5.50 14.09 -0.95
CA GLY A 8 -6.76 13.37 -1.13
C GLY A 8 -7.01 12.93 -2.57
N ASP A 9 -5.95 12.83 -3.38
CA ASP A 9 -5.99 12.30 -4.73
C ASP A 9 -6.64 10.91 -4.75
N ASP A 10 -7.40 10.63 -5.82
CA ASP A 10 -8.04 9.33 -5.97
C ASP A 10 -7.02 8.23 -6.33
N VAL A 11 -7.46 6.97 -6.28
CA VAL A 11 -6.55 5.84 -6.57
C VAL A 11 -5.97 5.90 -7.99
N SER A 12 -6.69 6.45 -8.97
CA SER A 12 -6.22 6.56 -10.35
C SER A 12 -5.08 7.58 -10.45
N ASP A 13 -5.21 8.71 -9.78
CA ASP A 13 -4.17 9.75 -9.70
C ASP A 13 -2.92 9.22 -8.98
N LEU A 14 -3.10 8.49 -7.87
CA LEU A 14 -2.00 7.84 -7.16
C LEU A 14 -1.28 6.79 -8.01
N MET A 15 -2.04 6.04 -8.81
CA MET A 15 -1.51 5.07 -9.77
C MET A 15 -0.70 5.76 -10.87
N ALA A 16 -1.20 6.88 -11.42
CA ALA A 16 -0.46 7.67 -12.41
C ALA A 16 0.85 8.23 -11.83
N ALA A 17 0.81 8.73 -10.59
CA ALA A 17 1.99 9.22 -9.90
C ALA A 17 3.03 8.10 -9.64
N ALA A 18 2.59 6.89 -9.32
CA ALA A 18 3.48 5.74 -9.14
C ALA A 18 4.05 5.22 -10.47
N ALA A 19 3.24 5.23 -11.54
CA ALA A 19 3.62 4.76 -12.87
C ALA A 19 4.84 5.51 -13.43
N ALA A 20 4.99 6.80 -13.10
CA ALA A 20 6.15 7.61 -13.51
C ALA A 20 7.50 7.07 -12.99
N SER A 21 7.49 6.26 -11.92
CA SER A 21 8.69 5.63 -11.35
C SER A 21 8.85 4.17 -11.79
N HIS A 22 7.96 3.64 -12.63
CA HIS A 22 8.01 2.24 -13.04
C HIS A 22 9.14 1.96 -14.03
N VAL A 23 9.94 0.94 -13.71
CA VAL A 23 11.00 0.44 -14.60
C VAL A 23 10.65 -0.99 -15.02
N PRO A 24 10.33 -1.23 -16.31
CA PRO A 24 9.99 -2.57 -16.78
C PRO A 24 11.09 -3.59 -16.49
N GLY A 25 10.69 -4.77 -16.01
CA GLY A 25 11.63 -5.86 -15.65
C GLY A 25 12.32 -5.69 -14.30
N TRP A 26 12.06 -4.61 -13.56
CA TRP A 26 12.57 -4.36 -12.22
C TRP A 26 11.42 -4.17 -11.23
N PHE A 27 11.64 -4.49 -9.96
CA PHE A 27 10.66 -4.25 -8.87
C PHE A 27 10.69 -2.80 -8.37
N THR A 28 10.76 -1.86 -9.32
CA THR A 28 10.68 -0.43 -9.07
C THR A 28 9.38 0.09 -9.70
N PRO A 29 8.47 0.73 -8.93
CA PRO A 29 8.60 1.15 -7.53
C PRO A 29 8.05 0.13 -6.50
N ASP A 30 7.86 -1.13 -6.87
CA ASP A 30 7.14 -2.16 -6.10
C ASP A 30 7.62 -2.28 -4.64
N VAL A 31 8.94 -2.42 -4.43
CA VAL A 31 9.53 -2.57 -3.09
C VAL A 31 9.26 -1.33 -2.24
N ALA A 32 9.56 -0.15 -2.79
CA ALA A 32 9.36 1.12 -2.08
C ALA A 32 7.88 1.31 -1.69
N LEU A 33 6.93 0.98 -2.58
CA LEU A 33 5.51 1.06 -2.26
C LEU A 33 5.09 0.08 -1.16
N LEU A 34 5.62 -1.15 -1.17
CA LEU A 34 5.35 -2.11 -0.10
C LEU A 34 5.95 -1.67 1.24
N GLU A 35 7.09 -0.99 1.25
CA GLU A 35 7.66 -0.38 2.47
C GLU A 35 6.80 0.76 3.01
N LEU A 36 6.26 1.61 2.13
CA LEU A 36 5.28 2.64 2.52
C LEU A 36 4.02 1.99 3.10
N ALA A 37 3.52 0.93 2.47
CA ALA A 37 2.36 0.17 2.94
C ALA A 37 2.64 -0.50 4.31
N ALA A 38 3.85 -1.03 4.51
CA ALA A 38 4.26 -1.67 5.76
C ALA A 38 4.33 -0.64 6.89
N THR A 39 4.78 0.57 6.57
CA THR A 39 4.79 1.71 7.48
C THR A 39 3.36 2.12 7.86
N ALA A 40 2.46 2.19 6.89
CA ALA A 40 1.04 2.47 7.13
C ALA A 40 0.39 1.40 8.02
N LEU A 41 0.68 0.12 7.77
CA LEU A 41 0.21 -1.00 8.58
C LEU A 41 0.76 -0.93 10.02
N ASP A 42 2.01 -0.51 10.18
CA ASP A 42 2.59 -0.31 11.52
C ASP A 42 1.90 0.83 12.27
N VAL A 43 1.56 1.93 11.59
CA VAL A 43 0.75 3.01 12.18
C VAL A 43 -0.67 2.52 12.53
N ALA A 44 -1.27 1.67 11.69
CA ALA A 44 -2.62 1.15 11.92
C ALA A 44 -2.68 0.10 13.04
N SER A 45 -1.59 -0.62 13.28
CA SER A 45 -1.58 -1.77 14.19
C SER A 45 -0.26 -1.85 14.98
N PRO A 46 0.09 -0.81 15.77
CA PRO A 46 1.34 -0.80 16.53
C PRO A 46 1.43 -1.99 17.51
N PRO A 47 2.63 -2.31 18.02
CA PRO A 47 2.79 -3.38 19.01
C PRO A 47 1.79 -3.25 20.17
N GLY A 48 1.05 -4.33 20.44
CA GLY A 48 -0.01 -4.35 21.47
C GLY A 48 -1.40 -3.96 20.98
N ALA A 49 -1.54 -3.33 19.80
CA ALA A 49 -2.85 -3.15 19.17
C ALA A 49 -3.32 -4.46 18.51
N GLY A 50 -4.64 -4.69 18.48
CA GLY A 50 -5.21 -5.84 17.77
C GLY A 50 -4.93 -5.79 16.27
N PRO A 51 -4.77 -6.95 15.60
CA PRO A 51 -4.47 -7.01 14.17
C PRO A 51 -5.61 -6.42 13.32
N LEU A 52 -5.30 -5.98 12.10
CA LEU A 52 -6.32 -5.71 11.09
C LEU A 52 -6.82 -7.04 10.52
N ALA A 53 -8.14 -7.25 10.52
CA ALA A 53 -8.73 -8.39 9.83
C ALA A 53 -8.60 -8.21 8.32
N TYR A 54 -8.21 -9.27 7.62
CA TYR A 54 -8.15 -9.26 6.15
C TYR A 54 -9.56 -9.30 5.53
N GLU A 55 -10.51 -9.98 6.17
CA GLU A 55 -11.88 -10.09 5.70
C GLU A 55 -12.53 -8.71 5.54
N GLY A 56 -13.05 -8.41 4.35
CA GLY A 56 -13.70 -7.14 4.03
C GLY A 56 -12.76 -5.93 3.92
N LEU A 57 -11.44 -6.12 4.07
CA LEU A 57 -10.48 -5.01 4.16
C LEU A 57 -10.46 -4.17 2.88
N ARG A 58 -10.49 -4.82 1.72
CA ARG A 58 -10.45 -4.15 0.40
C ARG A 58 -11.77 -3.46 0.10
N GLU A 59 -12.87 -4.14 0.37
CA GLU A 59 -14.22 -3.64 0.15
C GLU A 59 -14.50 -2.41 1.01
N ARG A 60 -13.96 -2.37 2.24
CA ARG A 60 -14.09 -1.23 3.16
C ARG A 60 -13.21 -0.05 2.79
N TYR A 61 -11.93 -0.29 2.47
CA TYR A 61 -10.94 0.79 2.34
C TYR A 61 -10.53 1.11 0.91
N LEU A 62 -11.00 0.35 -0.07
CA LEU A 62 -10.82 0.63 -1.49
C LEU A 62 -12.09 0.28 -2.29
N PRO A 63 -13.26 0.82 -1.92
CA PRO A 63 -14.53 0.51 -2.58
C PRO A 63 -14.57 0.95 -4.06
N GLU A 64 -13.73 1.91 -4.45
CA GLU A 64 -13.65 2.42 -5.82
C GLU A 64 -12.98 1.45 -6.81
N VAL A 65 -12.28 0.41 -6.34
CA VAL A 65 -11.61 -0.58 -7.19
C VAL A 65 -12.39 -1.90 -7.20
N THR A 66 -12.91 -2.26 -8.38
CA THR A 66 -13.52 -3.57 -8.61
C THR A 66 -12.46 -4.56 -9.08
N PHE A 67 -12.04 -5.47 -8.20
CA PHE A 67 -11.18 -6.61 -8.57
C PHE A 67 -11.96 -7.64 -9.37
N ARG A 68 -11.47 -7.98 -10.57
CA ARG A 68 -12.13 -8.88 -11.52
C ARG A 68 -11.44 -10.24 -11.55
N GLY A 69 -12.20 -11.26 -11.18
CA GLY A 69 -11.76 -12.66 -11.27
C GLY A 69 -10.65 -13.03 -10.29
N ARG A 70 -10.26 -14.31 -10.31
CA ARG A 70 -9.37 -14.88 -9.29
C ARG A 70 -7.96 -14.30 -9.30
N VAL A 71 -7.47 -13.88 -10.47
CA VAL A 71 -6.09 -13.37 -10.62
C VAL A 71 -5.95 -12.03 -9.89
N GLU A 72 -6.81 -11.06 -10.17
CA GLU A 72 -6.73 -9.75 -9.51
C GLU A 72 -6.97 -9.86 -8.00
N HIS A 73 -7.91 -10.71 -7.57
CA HIS A 73 -8.13 -10.97 -6.15
C HIS A 73 -6.88 -11.54 -5.47
N ARG A 74 -6.18 -12.49 -6.11
CA ARG A 74 -4.97 -13.11 -5.54
C ARG A 74 -3.78 -12.16 -5.56
N ASN A 75 -3.62 -11.35 -6.60
CA ASN A 75 -2.53 -10.38 -6.70
C ASN A 75 -2.67 -9.27 -5.66
N SER A 76 -3.88 -8.74 -5.48
CA SER A 76 -4.21 -7.79 -4.43
C SER A 76 -4.00 -8.39 -3.03
N GLN A 77 -4.44 -9.63 -2.80
CA GLN A 77 -4.21 -10.35 -1.55
C GLN A 77 -2.72 -10.51 -1.26
N TYR A 78 -1.95 -10.89 -2.28
CA TYR A 78 -0.51 -11.05 -2.14
C TYR A 78 0.17 -9.75 -1.74
N ALA A 79 -0.16 -8.61 -2.35
CA ALA A 79 0.43 -7.32 -1.97
C ALA A 79 0.17 -6.96 -0.50
N LEU A 80 -1.05 -7.22 0.01
CA LEU A 80 -1.41 -7.03 1.42
C LEU A 80 -0.60 -7.97 2.34
N TYR A 81 -0.45 -9.24 1.97
CA TYR A 81 0.31 -10.21 2.78
C TYR A 81 1.81 -9.97 2.72
N ALA A 82 2.37 -9.66 1.56
CA ALA A 82 3.76 -9.25 1.39
C ALA A 82 4.07 -8.05 2.27
N THR A 83 3.18 -7.06 2.30
CA THR A 83 3.28 -5.91 3.22
C THR A 83 3.33 -6.34 4.69
N ALA A 84 2.46 -7.26 5.10
CA ALA A 84 2.43 -7.77 6.47
C ALA A 84 3.72 -8.56 6.82
N CYS A 85 4.24 -9.35 5.88
CA CYS A 85 5.54 -10.02 6.01
C CYS A 85 6.67 -9.00 6.22
N MET A 86 6.74 -7.98 5.37
CA MET A 86 7.76 -6.93 5.44
C MET A 86 7.71 -6.18 6.77
N ARG A 87 6.49 -5.80 7.22
CA ARG A 87 6.31 -5.22 8.56
C ARG A 87 6.81 -6.16 9.67
N GLY A 88 6.58 -7.46 9.52
CA GLY A 88 7.06 -8.50 10.44
C GLY A 88 8.57 -8.77 10.38
N GLY A 89 9.30 -8.09 9.50
CA GLY A 89 10.74 -8.29 9.31
C GLY A 89 11.11 -9.40 8.33
N LEU A 90 10.14 -9.96 7.60
CA LEU A 90 10.37 -10.97 6.56
C LEU A 90 10.30 -10.31 5.18
N GLN A 91 11.39 -10.38 4.42
CA GLN A 91 11.40 -9.96 3.03
C GLN A 91 10.77 -11.05 2.14
N PRO A 92 9.68 -10.78 1.42
CA PRO A 92 9.10 -11.71 0.46
C PRO A 92 9.98 -11.88 -0.78
N ASP A 93 9.99 -13.07 -1.37
CA ASP A 93 10.68 -13.33 -2.63
C ASP A 93 9.82 -12.85 -3.81
N LEU A 94 9.82 -11.53 -4.01
CA LEU A 94 9.00 -10.86 -5.03
C LEU A 94 9.28 -11.41 -6.44
N LEU A 95 10.53 -11.78 -6.73
CA LEU A 95 10.92 -12.28 -8.04
C LEU A 95 10.26 -13.62 -8.34
N SER A 96 10.34 -14.57 -7.39
CA SER A 96 9.70 -15.88 -7.54
C SER A 96 8.17 -15.79 -7.49
N ASP A 97 7.63 -14.92 -6.64
CA ASP A 97 6.20 -14.85 -6.37
C ASP A 97 5.42 -14.05 -7.43
N ALA A 98 6.00 -12.94 -7.89
CA ALA A 98 5.33 -11.94 -8.72
C ALA A 98 6.06 -11.59 -10.03
N GLY A 99 7.31 -12.04 -10.23
CA GLY A 99 8.10 -11.70 -11.43
C GLY A 99 7.55 -12.23 -12.75
N TRP A 100 6.64 -13.20 -12.70
CA TRP A 100 5.98 -13.80 -13.86
C TRP A 100 4.55 -13.30 -14.09
N TRP A 101 4.08 -12.34 -13.29
CA TRP A 101 2.73 -11.79 -13.43
C TRP A 101 2.59 -10.94 -14.70
N GLN A 102 1.39 -10.96 -15.27
CA GLN A 102 1.03 -10.10 -16.41
C GLN A 102 0.86 -8.64 -15.98
N THR A 103 0.21 -8.42 -14.82
CA THR A 103 0.06 -7.08 -14.24
C THR A 103 1.20 -6.83 -13.27
N PRO A 104 1.94 -5.71 -13.41
CA PRO A 104 3.01 -5.35 -12.49
C PRO A 104 2.53 -5.27 -11.02
N LEU A 105 3.35 -5.75 -10.08
CA LEU A 105 3.01 -5.79 -8.66
C LEU A 105 2.79 -4.38 -8.07
N TRP A 106 3.49 -3.36 -8.56
CA TRP A 106 3.40 -1.98 -8.05
C TRP A 106 1.96 -1.46 -8.05
N GLN A 107 1.12 -1.90 -9.00
CA GLN A 107 -0.29 -1.52 -9.05
C GLN A 107 -1.03 -1.97 -7.78
N TYR A 108 -0.81 -3.22 -7.39
CA TYR A 108 -1.39 -3.77 -6.16
C TYR A 108 -0.69 -3.24 -4.90
N ALA A 109 0.58 -2.85 -5.00
CA ALA A 109 1.28 -2.17 -3.92
C ALA A 109 0.69 -0.77 -3.64
N VAL A 110 0.30 0.00 -4.67
CA VAL A 110 -0.44 1.26 -4.48
C VAL A 110 -1.74 1.01 -3.73
N PHE A 111 -2.50 -0.03 -4.10
CA PHE A 111 -3.72 -0.41 -3.38
C PHE A 111 -3.44 -0.73 -1.92
N ALA A 112 -2.37 -1.46 -1.62
CA ALA A 112 -1.96 -1.74 -0.24
C ALA A 112 -1.64 -0.47 0.55
N VAL A 113 -0.94 0.50 -0.04
CA VAL A 113 -0.67 1.81 0.61
C VAL A 113 -1.99 2.51 0.95
N VAL A 114 -2.93 2.62 0.00
CA VAL A 114 -4.21 3.29 0.22
C VAL A 114 -5.03 2.58 1.31
N ILE A 115 -5.15 1.26 1.22
CA ILE A 115 -5.90 0.44 2.18
C ILE A 115 -5.37 0.62 3.60
N TYR A 116 -4.06 0.43 3.81
CA TYR A 116 -3.49 0.55 5.15
C TYR A 116 -3.48 1.99 5.66
N SER A 117 -3.35 2.98 4.78
CA SER A 117 -3.40 4.39 5.19
C SER A 117 -4.81 4.79 5.65
N ARG A 118 -5.84 4.36 4.92
CA ARG A 118 -7.25 4.58 5.33
C ARG A 118 -7.60 3.79 6.60
N ALA A 119 -7.12 2.55 6.73
CA ALA A 119 -7.30 1.77 7.96
C ALA A 119 -6.60 2.42 9.18
N ALA A 120 -5.41 2.98 8.99
CA ALA A 120 -4.71 3.74 10.03
C ALA A 120 -5.48 5.00 10.41
N ALA A 121 -5.95 5.76 9.43
CA ALA A 121 -6.73 6.98 9.62
C ALA A 121 -8.00 6.71 10.44
N GLU A 122 -8.74 5.65 10.08
CA GLU A 122 -9.94 5.23 10.81
C GLU A 122 -9.63 4.83 12.26
N ARG A 123 -8.62 3.98 12.47
CA ARG A 123 -8.26 3.50 13.82
C ARG A 123 -7.77 4.60 14.75
N LEU A 124 -7.13 5.62 14.21
CA LEU A 124 -6.58 6.74 14.97
C LEU A 124 -7.53 7.95 15.02
N THR A 125 -8.68 7.88 14.34
CA THR A 125 -9.63 9.00 14.20
C THR A 125 -8.96 10.27 13.67
N VAL A 126 -8.11 10.12 12.65
CA VAL A 126 -7.41 11.24 11.98
C VAL A 126 -7.66 11.22 10.48
N LEU A 127 -7.26 12.29 9.78
CA LEU A 127 -7.33 12.36 8.32
C LEU A 127 -6.24 11.50 7.68
N VAL A 128 -6.50 10.99 6.47
CA VAL A 128 -5.51 10.26 5.66
C VAL A 128 -4.27 11.11 5.38
N GLU A 129 -4.44 12.42 5.26
CA GLU A 129 -3.35 13.39 5.14
C GLU A 129 -2.32 13.29 6.27
N GLU A 130 -2.80 13.20 7.51
CA GLU A 130 -1.93 13.03 8.68
C GLU A 130 -1.18 11.71 8.63
N ILE A 131 -1.81 10.64 8.15
CA ILE A 131 -1.15 9.35 7.95
C ILE A 131 -0.06 9.44 6.88
N ALA A 132 -0.35 10.09 5.74
CA ALA A 132 0.62 10.30 4.68
C ALA A 132 1.86 11.06 5.18
N ARG A 133 1.67 12.11 5.98
CA ARG A 133 2.77 12.86 6.63
C ARG A 133 3.58 11.98 7.60
N ARG A 134 2.92 11.15 8.42
CA ARG A 134 3.61 10.21 9.33
C ARG A 134 4.44 9.17 8.58
N ILE A 135 3.91 8.66 7.48
CA ILE A 135 4.64 7.74 6.60
C ILE A 135 5.87 8.47 6.03
N ALA A 136 5.69 9.65 5.44
CA ALA A 136 6.80 10.43 4.89
C ALA A 136 7.90 10.70 5.92
N ALA A 137 7.52 11.15 7.13
CA ALA A 137 8.46 11.42 8.21
C ALA A 137 9.28 10.18 8.62
N ARG A 138 8.66 8.99 8.65
CA ARG A 138 9.35 7.73 8.96
C ARG A 138 10.34 7.31 7.87
N HIS A 139 10.17 7.82 6.66
CA HIS A 139 11.06 7.60 5.52
C HIS A 139 12.04 8.77 5.31
N GLY A 140 12.09 9.75 6.23
CA GLY A 140 12.97 10.91 6.12
C GLY A 140 12.58 11.85 4.96
N LEU A 141 11.30 11.83 4.56
CA LEU A 141 10.77 12.65 3.47
C LEU A 141 9.94 13.80 4.03
N GLU A 142 10.07 14.98 3.42
CA GLU A 142 9.17 16.11 3.63
C GLU A 142 8.14 16.15 2.49
N LEU A 143 6.85 16.17 2.84
CA LEU A 143 5.80 16.38 1.85
C LEU A 143 5.68 17.89 1.60
N ALA A 144 5.77 18.28 0.33
CA ALA A 144 5.42 19.65 -0.06
C ALA A 144 3.97 19.96 0.35
N ALA A 145 3.76 21.15 0.90
CA ALA A 145 2.45 21.69 1.26
C ALA A 145 1.60 22.01 0.04
#